data_AF-B7GDF8-F1
#
_entry.id   AF-B7GDF8-F1
#
_cell.length_a   1.000
_cell.length_b   1.000
_cell.length_c   1.000
_cell.angle_alpha   90.00
_cell.angle_beta   90.00
_cell.angle_gamma   90.00
#
_symmetry.space_group_name_H-M   'P 1'
#
loop_
_entity.id
_entity.type
_entity.pdbx_description
1 polymer ?
#
loop_
_entity_poly.entity_id
_entity_poly.type
_entity_poly.pdbx_seq_one_letter_code
_entity_poly.pdbx_strand_id
1 'polypeptide(L)'
;MVSSAGNPLKSDDDLKLMLEKLEFIKTAKIFRRWRGSFLNRFEIFLEEDNIVNAQGAYEQFSHSMEAFANQVKKVEAYIESGDLTADRYFSSVKARNCLNEMSKMMASVIEEKDALIPSTVSMENDSGYNKFHMGAVLIRDNFEEYGRLTYYGESLQHMRKVTLAEIIDKQILEQMDNYGAKLKKFCDVMADLGLYEVMLKCREFACVEDNKDDLIFLDLKTGGIGELDRAACLGKRVITSTHKDQEGNEIFEESVLDDDGKAKLLKMIRQNPRLGLGFGNSLNSFQEESLATENAEVIRSMWGVTLRKTPRNKKGEEFIFLCQKTGVFGELSRKTCLEVAIITEVKDENGEAKVCESQLEFDERASLLEQIRSLLDLGVLEQ
;
A
#
# COMPACT_ATOMS: atom_id res chain seq x y z
N MET A 1 -2.42 -2.02 -38.62
CA MET A 1 -3.84 -2.39 -38.77
C MET A 1 -4.28 -2.91 -37.41
N VAL A 2 -4.83 -2.04 -36.56
CA VAL A 2 -5.30 -2.43 -35.23
C VAL A 2 -6.54 -3.29 -35.42
N SER A 3 -6.47 -4.56 -35.03
CA SER A 3 -7.61 -5.46 -35.16
C SER A 3 -8.74 -4.90 -34.28
N SER A 4 -9.96 -4.83 -34.82
CA SER A 4 -11.16 -4.62 -34.02
C SER A 4 -11.44 -5.88 -33.20
N ALA A 5 -10.51 -6.25 -32.32
CA ALA A 5 -10.72 -7.31 -31.37
C ALA A 5 -11.97 -6.93 -30.57
N GLY A 6 -13.00 -7.80 -30.64
CA GLY A 6 -14.22 -7.62 -29.87
C GLY A 6 -13.91 -7.45 -28.38
N ASN A 7 -14.89 -7.01 -27.60
CA ASN A 7 -14.69 -6.83 -26.15
C ASN A 7 -14.12 -8.11 -25.51
N PRO A 8 -12.84 -8.11 -25.06
CA PRO A 8 -12.17 -9.30 -24.55
C PRO A 8 -12.88 -9.87 -23.31
N LEU A 9 -13.55 -9.03 -22.52
CA LEU A 9 -14.34 -9.43 -21.36
C LEU A 9 -15.60 -10.24 -21.74
N LYS A 10 -16.02 -10.18 -23.01
CA LYS A 10 -17.16 -10.93 -23.54
C LYS A 10 -16.74 -12.11 -24.42
N SER A 11 -15.52 -12.13 -24.94
CA SER A 11 -15.04 -13.21 -25.81
C SER A 11 -14.19 -14.25 -25.08
N ASP A 12 -13.48 -13.86 -24.02
CA ASP A 12 -12.59 -14.77 -23.28
C ASP A 12 -13.30 -15.44 -22.10
N ASP A 13 -13.31 -16.76 -22.08
CA ASP A 13 -14.03 -17.52 -21.05
C ASP A 13 -13.35 -17.48 -19.68
N ASP A 14 -12.02 -17.34 -19.64
CA ASP A 14 -11.28 -17.19 -18.38
C ASP A 14 -11.60 -15.84 -17.72
N LEU A 15 -11.59 -14.74 -18.49
CA LEU A 15 -11.98 -13.42 -17.98
C LEU A 15 -13.43 -13.40 -17.49
N LYS A 16 -14.37 -14.03 -18.21
CA LYS A 16 -15.77 -14.16 -17.73
C LYS A 16 -15.84 -14.89 -16.40
N LEU A 17 -15.17 -16.04 -16.28
CA LEU A 17 -15.16 -16.83 -15.06
C LEU A 17 -14.53 -16.05 -13.89
N MET A 18 -13.49 -15.25 -14.16
CA MET A 18 -12.90 -14.37 -13.15
C MET A 18 -13.87 -13.27 -12.70
N LEU A 19 -14.64 -12.68 -13.63
CA LEU A 19 -15.66 -11.68 -13.31
C LEU A 19 -16.84 -12.28 -12.53
N GLU A 20 -17.30 -13.49 -12.87
CA GLU A 20 -18.33 -14.21 -12.10
C GLU A 20 -17.87 -14.50 -10.67
N LYS A 21 -16.58 -14.83 -10.49
CA LYS A 21 -16.02 -15.13 -9.17
C LYS A 21 -15.84 -13.90 -8.28
N LEU A 22 -15.92 -12.70 -8.85
CA LEU A 22 -15.62 -11.44 -8.16
C LEU A 22 -16.54 -11.20 -6.95
N GLU A 23 -17.81 -11.59 -7.01
CA GLU A 23 -18.77 -11.42 -5.91
C GLU A 23 -18.42 -12.23 -4.65
N PHE A 24 -17.70 -13.34 -4.82
CA PHE A 24 -17.30 -14.25 -3.73
C PHE A 24 -16.03 -13.79 -3.03
N ILE A 25 -15.34 -12.76 -3.55
CA ILE A 25 -14.13 -12.21 -2.93
C ILE A 25 -14.53 -11.32 -1.75
N LYS A 26 -14.15 -11.75 -0.54
CA LYS A 26 -14.49 -11.10 0.74
C LYS A 26 -13.32 -10.43 1.45
N THR A 27 -12.09 -10.58 0.94
CA THR A 27 -10.90 -10.03 1.59
C THR A 27 -10.00 -9.31 0.60
N ALA A 28 -9.34 -8.24 1.05
CA ALA A 28 -8.41 -7.46 0.25
C ALA A 28 -7.23 -8.31 -0.26
N LYS A 29 -6.76 -9.29 0.52
CA LYS A 29 -5.71 -10.23 0.11
C LYS A 29 -6.14 -11.06 -1.11
N ILE A 30 -7.33 -11.68 -1.06
CA ILE A 30 -7.85 -12.47 -2.19
C ILE A 30 -8.12 -11.56 -3.39
N PHE A 31 -8.63 -10.34 -3.15
CA PHE A 31 -8.87 -9.37 -4.21
C PHE A 31 -7.58 -8.95 -4.92
N ARG A 32 -6.49 -8.66 -4.21
CA ARG A 32 -5.19 -8.33 -4.83
C ARG A 32 -4.68 -9.44 -5.73
N ARG A 33 -4.77 -10.69 -5.27
CA ARG A 33 -4.39 -11.87 -6.09
C ARG A 33 -5.25 -11.98 -7.33
N TRP A 34 -6.58 -11.90 -7.17
CA TRP A 34 -7.53 -11.91 -8.29
C TRP A 34 -7.23 -10.79 -9.28
N ARG A 35 -6.99 -9.57 -8.81
CA ARG A 35 -6.68 -8.39 -9.63
C ARG A 35 -5.41 -8.61 -10.45
N GLY A 36 -4.36 -9.14 -9.83
CA GLY A 36 -3.12 -9.49 -10.53
C GLY A 36 -3.35 -10.54 -11.62
N SER A 37 -4.06 -11.63 -11.31
CA SER A 37 -4.39 -12.66 -12.30
C SER A 37 -5.30 -12.14 -13.43
N PHE A 38 -6.27 -11.29 -13.09
CA PHE A 38 -7.18 -10.67 -14.03
C PHE A 38 -6.42 -9.75 -15.00
N LEU A 39 -5.56 -8.86 -14.48
CA LEU A 39 -4.74 -7.97 -15.30
C LEU A 39 -3.78 -8.76 -16.19
N ASN A 40 -3.07 -9.76 -15.64
CA ASN A 40 -2.18 -10.61 -16.44
C ASN A 40 -2.90 -11.29 -17.61
N ARG A 41 -4.17 -11.68 -17.45
CA ARG A 41 -4.97 -12.26 -18.54
C ARG A 41 -5.51 -11.18 -19.48
N PHE A 42 -6.02 -10.09 -18.93
CA PHE A 42 -6.67 -9.03 -19.68
C PHE A 42 -5.68 -8.29 -20.59
N GLU A 43 -4.46 -8.07 -20.12
CA GLU A 43 -3.40 -7.37 -20.84
C GLU A 43 -2.82 -8.17 -22.01
N ILE A 44 -3.02 -9.50 -22.07
CA ILE A 44 -2.66 -10.31 -23.26
C ILE A 44 -3.40 -9.84 -24.52
N PHE A 45 -4.58 -9.24 -24.35
CA PHE A 45 -5.40 -8.71 -25.45
C PHE A 45 -5.06 -7.26 -25.81
N LEU A 46 -4.09 -6.66 -25.12
CA LEU A 46 -3.76 -5.24 -25.21
C LEU A 46 -2.32 -5.07 -25.70
N GLU A 47 -2.08 -4.03 -26.49
CA GLU A 47 -0.73 -3.72 -26.98
C GLU A 47 0.01 -2.93 -25.89
N GLU A 48 1.20 -3.40 -25.51
CA GLU A 48 1.99 -2.83 -24.41
C GLU A 48 2.27 -1.34 -24.59
N ASP A 49 2.66 -0.91 -25.79
CA ASP A 49 2.89 0.51 -26.12
C ASP A 49 1.65 1.39 -25.85
N ASN A 50 0.46 0.86 -26.14
CA ASN A 50 -0.80 1.57 -25.93
C ASN A 50 -1.19 1.59 -24.44
N ILE A 51 -0.78 0.59 -23.65
CA ILE A 51 -0.92 0.62 -22.18
C ILE A 51 -0.07 1.75 -21.61
N VAL A 52 1.17 1.92 -22.10
CA VAL A 52 2.07 3.01 -21.67
C VAL A 52 1.46 4.38 -22.02
N ASN A 53 0.89 4.55 -23.20
CA ASN A 53 0.19 5.78 -23.57
C ASN A 53 -1.02 6.06 -22.67
N ALA A 54 -1.83 5.04 -22.36
CA ALA A 54 -2.95 5.17 -21.44
C ALA A 54 -2.50 5.53 -20.02
N GLN A 55 -1.40 4.94 -19.56
CA GLN A 55 -0.79 5.22 -18.26
C GLN A 55 -0.32 6.69 -18.18
N GLY A 56 0.37 7.19 -19.20
CA GLY A 56 0.81 8.59 -19.25
C GLY A 56 -0.36 9.58 -19.24
N ALA A 57 -1.44 9.29 -19.97
CA ALA A 57 -2.66 10.10 -19.94
C ALA A 57 -3.34 10.08 -18.56
N TYR A 58 -3.37 8.92 -17.91
CA TYR A 58 -3.92 8.76 -16.57
C TYR A 58 -3.10 9.52 -15.52
N GLU A 59 -1.77 9.47 -15.59
CA GLU A 59 -0.88 10.22 -14.71
C GLU A 59 -1.09 11.72 -14.85
N GLN A 60 -1.18 12.23 -16.09
CA GLN A 60 -1.50 13.64 -16.32
C GLN A 60 -2.81 14.04 -15.66
N PHE A 61 -3.86 13.23 -15.83
CA PHE A 61 -5.15 13.45 -15.19
C PHE A 61 -5.06 13.44 -13.65
N SER A 62 -4.30 12.50 -13.07
CA SER A 62 -4.09 12.42 -11.62
C SER A 62 -3.45 13.70 -11.06
N HIS A 63 -2.47 14.28 -11.77
CA HIS A 63 -1.87 15.56 -11.38
C HIS A 63 -2.89 16.72 -11.41
N SER A 64 -3.72 16.79 -12.45
CA SER A 64 -4.81 17.77 -12.54
C SER A 64 -5.82 17.60 -11.40
N MET A 65 -6.14 16.35 -11.06
CA MET A 65 -7.02 16.00 -9.95
C MET A 65 -6.45 16.42 -8.60
N GLU A 66 -5.15 16.25 -8.37
CA GLU A 66 -4.48 16.71 -7.14
C GLU A 66 -4.50 18.24 -7.03
N ALA A 67 -4.24 18.96 -8.13
CA ALA A 67 -4.34 20.41 -8.16
C ALA A 67 -5.77 20.88 -7.84
N PHE A 68 -6.78 20.24 -8.44
CA PHE A 68 -8.18 20.51 -8.20
C PHE A 68 -8.59 20.22 -6.74
N ALA A 69 -8.17 19.08 -6.19
CA ALA A 69 -8.36 18.68 -4.80
C ALA A 69 -7.85 19.74 -3.81
N ASN A 70 -6.62 20.20 -4.02
CA ASN A 70 -6.02 21.25 -3.20
C ASN A 70 -6.78 22.57 -3.30
N GLN A 71 -7.36 22.86 -4.46
CA GLN A 71 -8.17 24.05 -4.67
C GLN A 71 -9.54 23.96 -3.98
N VAL A 72 -10.19 22.79 -4.01
CA VAL A 72 -11.44 22.53 -3.26
C VAL A 72 -11.23 22.76 -1.77
N LYS A 73 -10.17 22.17 -1.19
CA LYS A 73 -9.83 22.34 0.24
C LYS A 73 -9.62 23.81 0.63
N LYS A 74 -9.02 24.63 -0.25
CA LYS A 74 -8.87 26.08 -0.01
C LYS A 74 -10.22 26.80 0.01
N VAL A 75 -11.14 26.43 -0.87
CA VAL A 75 -12.49 27.01 -0.88
C VAL A 75 -13.26 26.61 0.38
N GLU A 76 -13.18 25.33 0.79
CA GLU A 76 -13.74 24.85 2.07
C GLU A 76 -13.19 25.67 3.25
N ALA A 77 -11.88 25.89 3.32
CA ALA A 77 -11.27 26.70 4.37
C ALA A 77 -11.77 28.16 4.39
N TYR A 78 -12.02 28.79 3.24
CA TYR A 78 -12.60 30.14 3.18
C TYR A 78 -14.08 30.17 3.58
N ILE A 79 -14.81 29.08 3.36
CA ILE A 79 -16.19 28.93 3.85
C ILE A 79 -16.17 28.84 5.37
N GLU A 80 -15.31 27.99 5.93
CA GLU A 80 -15.18 27.77 7.38
C GLU A 80 -14.71 29.01 8.13
N SER A 81 -13.80 29.79 7.55
CA SER A 81 -13.33 31.05 8.15
C SER A 81 -14.35 32.19 8.08
N GLY A 82 -15.43 32.03 7.30
CA GLY A 82 -16.39 33.11 7.02
C GLY A 82 -15.89 34.14 6.01
N ASP A 83 -14.77 33.87 5.33
CA ASP A 83 -14.25 34.74 4.25
C ASP A 83 -15.04 34.59 2.93
N LEU A 84 -15.86 33.55 2.83
CA LEU A 84 -16.82 33.33 1.73
C LEU A 84 -18.24 33.18 2.31
N THR A 85 -19.04 34.25 2.18
CA THR A 85 -20.37 34.39 2.81
C THR A 85 -21.41 34.93 1.83
N ALA A 86 -22.70 34.64 2.08
CA ALA A 86 -23.80 35.08 1.21
C ALA A 86 -23.94 36.58 1.10
N ASP A 87 -23.49 37.31 2.12
CA ASP A 87 -23.38 38.74 2.01
C ASP A 87 -22.16 39.11 1.16
N ARG A 88 -22.47 39.63 -0.04
CA ARG A 88 -21.48 40.03 -1.03
C ARG A 88 -20.52 41.11 -0.50
N TYR A 89 -20.88 41.86 0.53
CA TYR A 89 -20.01 42.87 1.12
C TYR A 89 -18.97 42.30 2.09
N PHE A 90 -19.21 41.12 2.67
CA PHE A 90 -18.30 40.50 3.64
C PHE A 90 -17.38 39.42 3.04
N SER A 91 -17.70 38.91 1.84
CA SER A 91 -16.79 37.97 1.17
C SER A 91 -15.50 38.64 0.69
N SER A 92 -14.35 38.02 0.98
CA SER A 92 -13.07 38.52 0.52
C SER A 92 -12.88 38.34 -0.99
N VAL A 93 -12.20 39.30 -1.64
CA VAL A 93 -11.83 39.20 -3.06
C VAL A 93 -10.96 37.96 -3.32
N LYS A 94 -10.10 37.61 -2.36
CA LYS A 94 -9.23 36.43 -2.43
C LYS A 94 -10.05 35.13 -2.45
N ALA A 95 -11.07 35.00 -1.60
CA ALA A 95 -11.95 33.84 -1.57
C ALA A 95 -12.75 33.69 -2.87
N ARG A 96 -13.25 34.81 -3.44
CA ARG A 96 -13.93 34.79 -4.75
C ARG A 96 -13.02 34.36 -5.89
N ASN A 97 -11.80 34.88 -5.93
CA ASN A 97 -10.82 34.46 -6.92
C ASN A 97 -10.50 32.96 -6.77
N CYS A 98 -10.36 32.47 -5.53
CA CYS A 98 -10.14 31.05 -5.25
C CYS A 98 -11.29 30.17 -5.79
N LEU A 99 -12.53 30.59 -5.60
CA LEU A 99 -13.71 29.91 -6.11
C LEU A 99 -13.74 29.89 -7.65
N ASN A 100 -13.42 31.01 -8.30
CA ASN A 100 -13.36 31.09 -9.76
C ASN A 100 -12.27 30.17 -10.34
N GLU A 101 -11.11 30.10 -9.69
CA GLU A 101 -10.06 29.16 -10.09
C GLU A 101 -10.47 27.70 -9.88
N MET A 102 -11.19 27.39 -8.78
CA MET A 102 -11.76 26.06 -8.56
C MET A 102 -12.74 25.68 -9.68
N SER A 103 -13.60 26.62 -10.10
CA SER A 103 -14.55 26.42 -11.21
C SER A 103 -13.84 26.12 -12.54
N LYS A 104 -12.76 26.84 -12.86
CA LYS A 104 -11.94 26.56 -14.06
C LYS A 104 -11.26 25.19 -13.98
N MET A 105 -10.66 24.85 -12.84
CA MET A 105 -10.03 23.55 -12.63
C MET A 105 -11.03 22.40 -12.72
N MET A 106 -12.22 22.58 -12.14
CA MET A 106 -13.32 21.62 -12.24
C MET A 106 -13.71 21.36 -13.70
N ALA A 107 -13.80 22.41 -14.53
CA ALA A 107 -14.08 22.26 -15.95
C ALA A 107 -12.96 21.47 -16.68
N SER A 108 -11.69 21.80 -16.42
CA SER A 108 -10.52 21.09 -16.97
C SER A 108 -10.56 19.60 -16.61
N VAL A 109 -10.76 19.28 -15.33
CA VAL A 109 -10.86 17.89 -14.84
C VAL A 109 -11.99 17.12 -15.54
N ILE A 110 -13.15 17.74 -15.74
CA ILE A 110 -14.27 17.09 -16.45
C ILE A 110 -13.88 16.79 -17.90
N GLU A 111 -13.25 17.74 -18.58
CA GLU A 111 -12.81 17.61 -19.97
C GLU A 111 -11.74 16.53 -20.12
N GLU A 112 -10.72 16.54 -19.25
CA GLU A 112 -9.67 15.53 -19.20
C GLU A 112 -10.23 14.14 -18.91
N LYS A 113 -11.16 14.01 -17.94
CA LYS A 113 -11.85 12.75 -17.64
C LYS A 113 -12.68 12.24 -18.82
N ASP A 114 -13.28 13.13 -19.62
CA ASP A 114 -14.00 12.73 -20.83
C ASP A 114 -13.02 12.30 -21.94
N ALA A 115 -11.82 12.90 -22.00
CA ALA A 115 -10.77 12.52 -22.94
C ALA A 115 -10.09 11.19 -22.59
N LEU A 116 -10.01 10.81 -21.31
CA LEU A 116 -9.41 9.54 -20.87
C LEU A 116 -10.07 8.29 -21.47
N ILE A 117 -11.35 8.36 -21.83
CA ILE A 117 -12.06 7.23 -22.42
C ILE A 117 -12.41 7.55 -23.87
N PRO A 118 -11.51 7.24 -24.82
CA PRO A 118 -11.79 7.46 -26.23
C PRO A 118 -13.01 6.65 -26.65
N SER A 119 -14.02 7.34 -27.18
CA SER A 119 -15.34 6.77 -27.51
C SER A 119 -15.54 6.50 -28.98
N THR A 120 -14.61 6.96 -29.82
CA THR A 120 -14.64 6.80 -31.29
C THR A 120 -13.28 6.33 -31.78
N VAL A 121 -13.26 5.65 -32.92
CA VAL A 121 -12.01 5.17 -33.55
C VAL A 121 -11.03 6.32 -33.84
N SER A 122 -11.54 7.52 -34.17
CA SER A 122 -10.68 8.70 -34.35
C SER A 122 -9.97 9.06 -33.05
N MET A 123 -10.69 9.16 -31.94
CA MET A 123 -10.10 9.45 -30.64
C MET A 123 -9.12 8.35 -30.21
N GLU A 124 -9.43 7.08 -30.46
CA GLU A 124 -8.53 5.97 -30.13
C GLU A 124 -7.19 6.08 -30.89
N ASN A 125 -7.25 6.48 -32.17
CA ASN A 125 -6.05 6.72 -32.97
C ASN A 125 -5.26 7.94 -32.49
N ASP A 126 -5.95 9.04 -32.15
CA ASP A 126 -5.31 10.28 -31.68
C ASP A 126 -4.65 10.11 -30.31
N SER A 127 -5.29 9.34 -29.42
CA SER A 127 -4.79 9.07 -28.07
C SER A 127 -3.68 8.00 -28.04
N GLY A 128 -3.57 7.16 -29.07
CA GLY A 128 -2.63 6.03 -29.08
C GLY A 128 -3.01 4.94 -28.07
N TYR A 129 -4.28 4.87 -27.69
CA TYR A 129 -4.83 3.82 -26.84
C TYR A 129 -6.36 3.76 -27.00
N ASN A 130 -6.96 2.64 -26.62
CA ASN A 130 -8.42 2.51 -26.58
C ASN A 130 -8.93 2.40 -25.13
N LYS A 131 -10.25 2.44 -24.97
CA LYS A 131 -10.93 2.33 -23.67
C LYS A 131 -10.57 1.09 -22.83
N PHE A 132 -10.15 -0.01 -23.44
CA PHE A 132 -9.72 -1.21 -22.70
C PHE A 132 -8.32 -1.05 -22.09
N HIS A 133 -7.41 -0.36 -22.80
CA HIS A 133 -6.10 0.02 -22.24
C HIS A 133 -6.28 0.92 -21.01
N MET A 134 -7.14 1.95 -21.12
CA MET A 134 -7.49 2.78 -19.97
C MET A 134 -8.17 1.98 -18.85
N GLY A 135 -9.04 1.03 -19.20
CA GLY A 135 -9.63 0.10 -18.22
C GLY A 135 -8.58 -0.69 -17.43
N ALA A 136 -7.54 -1.20 -18.08
CA ALA A 136 -6.45 -1.91 -17.40
C ALA A 136 -5.70 -0.99 -16.43
N VAL A 137 -5.36 0.23 -16.86
CA VAL A 137 -4.71 1.26 -16.03
C VAL A 137 -5.56 1.59 -14.80
N LEU A 138 -6.86 1.83 -14.99
CA LEU A 138 -7.79 2.13 -13.89
C LEU A 138 -7.88 0.97 -12.88
N ILE A 139 -7.94 -0.28 -13.34
CA ILE A 139 -7.97 -1.45 -12.45
C ILE A 139 -6.65 -1.58 -11.67
N ARG A 140 -5.51 -1.36 -12.34
CA ARG A 140 -4.17 -1.42 -11.73
C ARG A 140 -4.05 -0.43 -10.56
N ASP A 141 -4.63 0.75 -10.72
CA ASP A 141 -4.65 1.82 -9.72
C ASP A 141 -5.84 1.73 -8.74
N ASN A 142 -6.59 0.62 -8.71
CA ASN A 142 -7.79 0.47 -7.87
C ASN A 142 -8.85 1.57 -8.07
N PHE A 143 -8.91 2.17 -9.26
CA PHE A 143 -9.81 3.29 -9.54
C PHE A 143 -9.67 4.42 -8.50
N GLU A 144 -8.43 4.74 -8.09
CA GLU A 144 -8.19 5.75 -7.05
C GLU A 144 -8.77 7.10 -7.44
N GLU A 145 -8.50 7.56 -8.67
CA GLU A 145 -8.99 8.85 -9.15
C GLU A 145 -10.51 8.91 -9.30
N TYR A 146 -11.18 7.80 -9.61
CA TYR A 146 -12.64 7.73 -9.55
C TYR A 146 -13.15 7.95 -8.11
N GLY A 147 -12.42 7.41 -7.12
CA GLY A 147 -12.66 7.68 -5.71
C GLY A 147 -12.56 9.16 -5.36
N ARG A 148 -11.47 9.80 -5.78
CA ARG A 148 -11.25 11.24 -5.59
C ARG A 148 -12.33 12.07 -6.28
N LEU A 149 -12.69 11.73 -7.51
CA LEU A 149 -13.79 12.37 -8.25
C LEU A 149 -15.12 12.28 -7.48
N THR A 150 -15.44 11.10 -6.95
CA THR A 150 -16.69 10.90 -6.19
C THR A 150 -16.68 11.73 -4.91
N TYR A 151 -15.59 11.66 -4.15
CA TYR A 151 -15.42 12.43 -2.91
C TYR A 151 -15.56 13.95 -3.14
N TYR A 152 -14.83 14.50 -4.12
CA TYR A 152 -14.92 15.94 -4.40
C TYR A 152 -16.26 16.33 -5.03
N GLY A 153 -16.91 15.43 -5.77
CA GLY A 153 -18.29 15.65 -6.22
C GLY A 153 -19.27 15.81 -5.07
N GLU A 154 -19.14 14.98 -4.02
CA GLU A 154 -19.94 15.08 -2.80
C GLU A 154 -19.63 16.37 -2.03
N SER A 155 -18.34 16.72 -1.85
CA SER A 155 -17.93 17.99 -1.25
C SER A 155 -18.50 19.20 -1.99
N LEU A 156 -18.41 19.23 -3.32
CA LEU A 156 -18.96 20.31 -4.14
C LEU A 156 -20.47 20.44 -3.96
N GLN A 157 -21.20 19.32 -3.96
CA GLN A 157 -22.64 19.31 -3.77
C GLN A 157 -23.04 19.72 -2.35
N HIS A 158 -22.23 19.39 -1.34
CA HIS A 158 -22.41 19.87 0.01
C HIS A 158 -22.20 21.39 0.10
N MET A 159 -21.06 21.90 -0.38
CA MET A 159 -20.77 23.35 -0.44
C MET A 159 -21.86 24.12 -1.17
N ARG A 160 -22.34 23.59 -2.30
CA ARG A 160 -23.46 24.15 -3.08
C ARG A 160 -24.70 24.32 -2.22
N LYS A 161 -25.13 23.27 -1.53
CA LYS A 161 -26.40 23.24 -0.76
C LYS A 161 -26.35 24.10 0.50
N VAL A 162 -25.21 24.09 1.21
CA VAL A 162 -25.10 24.71 2.53
C VAL A 162 -24.72 26.18 2.42
N THR A 163 -23.80 26.51 1.52
CA THR A 163 -23.15 27.83 1.53
C THR A 163 -23.34 28.55 0.20
N LEU A 164 -22.98 27.93 -0.92
CA LEU A 164 -22.71 28.66 -2.16
C LEU A 164 -23.94 29.04 -2.99
N ALA A 165 -25.09 28.40 -2.80
CA ALA A 165 -26.30 28.63 -3.60
C ALA A 165 -26.73 30.10 -3.70
N GLU A 166 -26.48 30.88 -2.65
CA GLU A 166 -26.86 32.31 -2.58
C GLU A 166 -25.70 33.26 -2.93
N ILE A 167 -24.48 32.74 -3.07
CA ILE A 167 -23.23 33.54 -3.13
C ILE A 167 -22.69 33.61 -4.55
N ILE A 168 -22.83 32.53 -5.31
CA ILE A 168 -22.06 32.29 -6.53
C ILE A 168 -22.93 32.43 -7.77
N ASP A 169 -22.29 32.81 -8.88
CA ASP A 169 -22.99 32.98 -10.14
C ASP A 169 -23.56 31.64 -10.63
N LYS A 170 -24.72 31.72 -11.29
CA LYS A 170 -25.48 30.57 -11.81
C LYS A 170 -24.61 29.60 -12.63
N GLN A 171 -23.65 30.13 -13.37
CA GLN A 171 -22.73 29.35 -14.19
C GLN A 171 -21.90 28.36 -13.36
N ILE A 172 -21.40 28.75 -12.18
CA ILE A 172 -20.61 27.86 -11.32
C ILE A 172 -21.50 26.77 -10.72
N LEU A 173 -22.73 27.12 -10.32
CA LEU A 173 -23.72 26.15 -9.85
C LEU A 173 -24.05 25.11 -10.93
N GLU A 174 -24.27 25.55 -12.16
CA GLU A 174 -24.53 24.67 -13.30
C GLU A 174 -23.32 23.76 -13.59
N GLN A 175 -22.09 24.24 -13.44
CA GLN A 175 -20.90 23.41 -13.57
C GLN A 175 -20.77 22.35 -12.46
N MET A 176 -21.09 22.69 -11.21
CA MET A 176 -21.13 21.72 -10.10
C MET A 176 -22.16 20.61 -10.35
N ASP A 177 -23.31 20.95 -10.94
CA ASP A 177 -24.34 19.98 -11.31
C ASP A 177 -23.89 19.12 -12.50
N ASN A 178 -23.23 19.73 -13.49
CA ASN A 178 -22.65 19.02 -14.63
C ASN A 178 -21.56 18.03 -14.20
N TYR A 179 -20.75 18.36 -13.19
CA TYR A 179 -19.73 17.47 -12.64
C TYR A 179 -20.33 16.12 -12.22
N GLY A 180 -21.40 16.13 -11.43
CA GLY A 180 -22.08 14.90 -10.99
C GLY A 180 -22.69 14.10 -12.14
N ALA A 181 -23.28 14.78 -13.13
CA ALA A 181 -23.82 14.12 -14.33
C ALA A 181 -22.72 13.44 -15.15
N LYS A 182 -21.54 14.06 -15.26
CA LYS A 182 -20.38 13.53 -15.98
C LYS A 182 -19.74 12.34 -15.27
N LEU A 183 -19.75 12.33 -13.93
CA LEU A 183 -19.32 11.18 -13.15
C LEU A 183 -20.25 9.97 -13.39
N LYS A 184 -21.57 10.19 -13.42
CA LYS A 184 -22.54 9.13 -13.74
C LYS A 184 -22.28 8.53 -15.14
N LYS A 185 -22.02 9.38 -16.13
CA LYS A 185 -21.67 8.93 -17.49
C LYS A 185 -20.42 8.04 -17.50
N PHE A 186 -19.42 8.35 -16.67
CA PHE A 186 -18.24 7.49 -16.52
C PHE A 186 -18.61 6.09 -15.99
N CYS A 187 -19.49 6.01 -14.98
CA CYS A 187 -20.00 4.74 -14.47
C CYS A 187 -20.75 3.94 -15.54
N ASP A 188 -21.58 4.60 -16.33
CA ASP A 188 -22.33 3.98 -17.43
C ASP A 188 -21.35 3.38 -18.46
N VAL A 189 -20.28 4.10 -18.80
CA VAL A 189 -19.23 3.59 -19.70
C VAL A 189 -18.52 2.38 -19.08
N MET A 190 -18.18 2.39 -17.79
CA MET A 190 -17.58 1.24 -17.13
C MET A 190 -18.53 0.03 -17.10
N ALA A 191 -19.84 0.25 -16.96
CA ALA A 191 -20.84 -0.81 -17.06
C ALA A 191 -20.92 -1.40 -18.47
N ASP A 192 -20.91 -0.54 -19.50
CA ASP A 192 -20.91 -0.98 -20.91
C ASP A 192 -19.68 -1.81 -21.28
N LEU A 193 -18.53 -1.48 -20.67
CA LEU A 193 -17.30 -2.25 -20.82
C LEU A 193 -17.37 -3.60 -20.10
N GLY A 194 -18.16 -3.72 -19.04
CA GLY A 194 -18.18 -4.89 -18.15
C GLY A 194 -17.24 -4.76 -16.96
N LEU A 195 -16.82 -3.54 -16.62
CA LEU A 195 -15.87 -3.23 -15.55
C LEU A 195 -16.51 -2.58 -14.31
N TYR A 196 -17.84 -2.35 -14.31
CA TYR A 196 -18.51 -1.68 -13.20
C TYR A 196 -18.35 -2.42 -11.87
N GLU A 197 -18.57 -3.74 -11.84
CA GLU A 197 -18.37 -4.54 -10.63
C GLU A 197 -16.90 -4.56 -10.18
N VAL A 198 -15.97 -4.55 -11.13
CA VAL A 198 -14.53 -4.44 -10.84
C VAL A 198 -14.22 -3.12 -10.16
N MET A 199 -14.75 -2.02 -10.69
CA MET A 199 -14.60 -0.69 -10.11
C MET A 199 -15.18 -0.63 -8.69
N LEU A 200 -16.37 -1.17 -8.46
CA LEU A 200 -16.97 -1.20 -7.12
C LEU A 200 -16.12 -2.03 -6.14
N LYS A 201 -15.60 -3.19 -6.56
CA LYS A 201 -14.70 -4.00 -5.72
C LYS A 201 -13.36 -3.34 -5.46
N CYS A 202 -12.79 -2.66 -6.45
CA CYS A 202 -11.60 -1.83 -6.26
C CYS A 202 -11.86 -0.79 -5.16
N ARG A 203 -13.01 -0.12 -5.16
CA ARG A 203 -13.38 0.87 -4.13
C ARG A 203 -13.63 0.25 -2.76
N GLU A 204 -14.29 -0.92 -2.69
CA GLU A 204 -14.51 -1.67 -1.45
C GLU A 204 -13.17 -1.96 -0.75
N PHE A 205 -12.15 -2.37 -1.50
CA PHE A 205 -10.85 -2.74 -0.95
C PHE A 205 -9.79 -1.63 -0.99
N ALA A 206 -10.04 -0.48 -1.64
CA ALA A 206 -9.12 0.66 -1.67
C ALA A 206 -8.98 1.36 -0.32
N CYS A 207 -10.05 1.37 0.49
CA CYS A 207 -10.05 1.95 1.84
C CYS A 207 -9.65 0.95 2.93
N VAL A 208 -9.49 -0.32 2.57
CA VAL A 208 -8.73 -1.26 3.39
C VAL A 208 -7.27 -0.95 3.09
N GLU A 209 -6.81 0.21 3.58
CA GLU A 209 -5.41 0.31 3.95
C GLU A 209 -5.14 -0.97 4.74
N ASP A 210 -4.25 -1.80 4.21
CA ASP A 210 -3.41 -2.63 5.03
C ASP A 210 -2.69 -1.65 6.00
N ASN A 211 -3.40 -1.08 6.98
CA ASN A 211 -2.90 -0.87 8.32
C ASN A 211 -2.65 -2.30 8.83
N LYS A 212 -1.71 -2.98 8.18
CA LYS A 212 -1.12 -4.22 8.65
C LYS A 212 -0.48 -3.80 9.93
N ASP A 213 -1.23 -3.98 11.00
CA ASP A 213 -0.69 -4.08 12.33
C ASP A 213 0.03 -5.42 12.47
N ASP A 214 0.61 -5.96 11.41
CA ASP A 214 1.30 -7.23 11.42
C ASP A 214 2.77 -6.99 11.79
N LEU A 215 3.31 -7.92 12.56
CA LEU A 215 4.74 -8.06 12.77
C LEU A 215 5.26 -9.10 11.79
N ILE A 216 6.33 -8.77 11.08
CA ILE A 216 7.07 -9.73 10.24
C ILE A 216 8.03 -10.49 11.14
N PHE A 217 8.00 -11.81 11.11
CA PHE A 217 8.94 -12.67 11.82
C PHE A 217 9.93 -13.31 10.84
N LEU A 218 11.21 -13.27 11.18
CA LEU A 218 12.31 -13.87 10.44
C LEU A 218 12.95 -14.97 11.30
N ASP A 219 12.89 -16.20 10.82
CA ASP A 219 13.61 -17.33 11.39
C ASP A 219 14.97 -17.49 10.71
N LEU A 220 16.03 -16.98 11.33
CA LEU A 220 17.38 -17.09 10.77
C LEU A 220 17.88 -18.54 10.69
N LYS A 221 17.32 -19.46 11.50
CA LYS A 221 17.71 -20.87 11.51
C LYS A 221 17.10 -21.60 10.33
N THR A 222 15.81 -21.44 10.07
CA THR A 222 15.13 -22.19 9.00
C THR A 222 15.08 -21.43 7.67
N GLY A 223 15.23 -20.10 7.69
CA GLY A 223 15.01 -19.24 6.52
C GLY A 223 13.54 -18.84 6.33
N GLY A 224 12.67 -19.22 7.26
CA GLY A 224 11.25 -18.93 7.22
C GLY A 224 10.91 -17.49 7.54
N ILE A 225 9.91 -16.98 6.83
CA ILE A 225 9.36 -15.64 6.98
C ILE A 225 7.86 -15.79 7.18
N GLY A 226 7.28 -14.99 8.07
CA GLY A 226 5.84 -15.01 8.30
C GLY A 226 5.32 -13.67 8.82
N GLU A 227 4.02 -13.46 8.72
CA GLU A 227 3.31 -12.30 9.27
C GLU A 227 2.39 -12.76 10.39
N LEU A 228 2.28 -11.98 11.46
CA LEU A 228 1.27 -12.19 12.49
C LEU A 228 0.78 -10.86 13.05
N ASP A 229 -0.53 -10.76 13.23
CA ASP A 229 -1.21 -9.61 13.81
C ASP A 229 -0.61 -9.21 15.18
N ARG A 230 -0.31 -7.93 15.37
CA ARG A 230 0.31 -7.35 16.57
C ARG A 230 -0.61 -7.48 17.77
N ALA A 231 -1.93 -7.33 17.61
CA ALA A 231 -2.86 -7.52 18.72
C ALA A 231 -2.85 -8.99 19.19
N ALA A 232 -2.75 -9.95 18.28
CA ALA A 232 -2.54 -11.36 18.61
C ALA A 232 -1.20 -11.60 19.32
N CYS A 233 -0.12 -10.93 18.88
CA CYS A 233 1.20 -11.02 19.54
C CYS A 233 1.19 -10.44 20.97
N LEU A 234 0.55 -9.29 21.17
CA LEU A 234 0.37 -8.66 22.49
C LEU A 234 -0.52 -9.53 23.39
N GLY A 235 -1.62 -10.06 22.86
CA GLY A 235 -2.53 -10.96 23.58
C GLY A 235 -1.84 -12.25 24.04
N LYS A 236 -0.92 -12.79 23.22
CA LYS A 236 -0.07 -13.95 23.56
C LYS A 236 1.18 -13.59 24.36
N ARG A 237 1.41 -12.31 24.65
CA ARG A 237 2.59 -11.77 25.38
C ARG A 237 3.93 -12.20 24.77
N VAL A 238 3.98 -12.20 23.44
CA VAL A 238 5.21 -12.50 22.70
C VAL A 238 6.06 -11.26 22.55
N ILE A 239 5.40 -10.12 22.40
CA ILE A 239 5.99 -8.81 22.54
C ILE A 239 5.26 -8.09 23.68
N THR A 240 5.99 -7.25 24.39
CA THR A 240 5.50 -6.50 25.53
C THR A 240 5.69 -5.02 25.24
N SER A 241 4.59 -4.29 25.05
CA SER A 241 4.66 -2.83 24.95
C SER A 241 4.99 -2.25 26.32
N THR A 242 6.09 -1.49 26.40
CA THR A 242 6.58 -0.90 27.65
C THR A 242 6.06 0.52 27.86
N HIS A 243 6.03 1.33 26.80
CA HIS A 243 5.53 2.70 26.77
C HIS A 243 5.41 3.22 25.33
N LYS A 244 4.83 4.40 25.16
CA LYS A 244 4.84 5.14 23.89
C LYS A 244 5.94 6.19 23.90
N ASP A 245 6.62 6.40 22.77
CA ASP A 245 7.58 7.48 22.60
C ASP A 245 6.89 8.86 22.48
N GLN A 246 7.68 9.92 22.26
CA GLN A 246 7.18 11.29 22.14
C GLN A 246 6.29 11.50 20.88
N GLU A 247 6.40 10.61 19.91
CA GLU A 247 5.63 10.61 18.67
C GLU A 247 4.40 9.69 18.75
N GLY A 248 4.21 9.01 19.88
CA GLY A 248 3.09 8.11 20.14
C GLY A 248 3.30 6.67 19.63
N ASN A 249 4.50 6.32 19.19
CA ASN A 249 4.84 4.96 18.75
C ASN A 249 5.08 4.04 19.94
N GLU A 250 4.61 2.80 19.86
CA GLU A 250 4.85 1.80 20.91
C GLU A 250 6.29 1.31 20.89
N ILE A 251 6.94 1.34 22.05
CA ILE A 251 8.26 0.75 22.28
C ILE A 251 8.08 -0.62 22.92
N PHE A 252 8.66 -1.64 22.29
CA PHE A 252 8.61 -3.02 22.78
C PHE A 252 9.81 -3.32 23.69
N GLU A 253 9.61 -4.12 24.74
CA GLU A 253 10.70 -4.57 25.62
C GLU A 253 11.75 -5.35 24.84
N GLU A 254 11.28 -6.11 23.84
CA GLU A 254 12.08 -7.00 23.01
C GLU A 254 12.84 -6.26 21.88
N SER A 255 12.62 -4.94 21.72
CA SER A 255 13.35 -4.09 20.78
C SER A 255 14.55 -3.35 21.38
N VAL A 256 14.91 -3.60 22.65
CA VAL A 256 15.99 -2.88 23.34
C VAL A 256 17.36 -3.36 22.87
N LEU A 257 17.77 -2.88 21.69
CA LEU A 257 19.11 -3.02 21.15
C LEU A 257 19.74 -1.63 21.03
N ASP A 258 21.00 -1.52 21.46
CA ASP A 258 21.82 -0.36 21.15
C ASP A 258 22.16 -0.31 19.65
N ASP A 259 22.68 0.82 19.17
CA ASP A 259 23.01 0.99 17.74
C ASP A 259 23.98 -0.09 17.23
N ASP A 260 24.88 -0.57 18.08
CA ASP A 260 25.82 -1.67 17.78
C ASP A 260 25.09 -3.02 17.66
N GLY A 261 24.14 -3.32 18.55
CA GLY A 261 23.27 -4.49 18.46
C GLY A 261 22.41 -4.49 17.20
N LYS A 262 21.83 -3.32 16.86
CA LYS A 262 21.07 -3.11 15.63
C LYS A 262 21.92 -3.37 14.38
N ALA A 263 23.14 -2.83 14.33
CA ALA A 263 24.06 -3.04 13.23
C ALA A 263 24.48 -4.52 13.06
N LYS A 264 24.67 -5.24 14.17
CA LYS A 264 24.97 -6.67 14.16
C LYS A 264 23.82 -7.50 13.59
N LEU A 265 22.58 -7.20 13.99
CA LEU A 265 21.40 -7.88 13.44
C LEU A 265 21.23 -7.62 11.95
N LEU A 266 21.36 -6.37 11.51
CA LEU A 266 21.30 -6.04 10.08
C LEU A 266 22.37 -6.79 9.28
N LYS A 267 23.59 -6.91 9.84
CA LYS A 267 24.66 -7.71 9.24
C LYS A 267 24.28 -9.20 9.17
N MET A 268 23.67 -9.76 10.22
CA MET A 268 23.21 -11.15 10.24
C MET A 268 22.13 -11.42 9.19
N ILE A 269 21.15 -10.52 9.06
CA ILE A 269 20.08 -10.62 8.05
C ILE A 269 20.67 -10.58 6.64
N ARG A 270 21.55 -9.60 6.35
CA ARG A 270 22.19 -9.43 5.02
C ARG A 270 23.05 -10.64 4.62
N GLN A 271 23.69 -11.29 5.59
CA GLN A 271 24.62 -12.39 5.34
C GLN A 271 23.95 -13.76 5.42
N ASN A 272 22.66 -13.86 5.73
CA ASN A 272 21.99 -15.16 5.86
C ASN A 272 21.56 -15.71 4.49
N PRO A 273 22.18 -16.80 4.01
CA PRO A 273 21.86 -17.36 2.69
C PRO A 273 20.46 -17.99 2.63
N ARG A 274 19.89 -18.41 3.77
CA ARG A 274 18.58 -19.08 3.83
C ARG A 274 17.41 -18.13 3.65
N LEU A 275 17.58 -16.85 4.02
CA LEU A 275 16.56 -15.82 3.80
C LEU A 275 16.45 -15.39 2.34
N GLY A 276 17.42 -15.74 1.48
CA GLY A 276 17.44 -15.25 0.10
C GLY A 276 17.73 -13.74 -0.02
N LEU A 277 18.20 -13.11 1.06
CA LEU A 277 18.54 -11.68 1.12
C LEU A 277 20.01 -11.40 0.74
N GLY A 278 20.85 -12.44 0.65
CA GLY A 278 22.28 -12.32 0.42
C GLY A 278 22.69 -12.23 -1.05
N PHE A 279 23.76 -11.46 -1.30
CA PHE A 279 24.46 -11.39 -2.57
C PHE A 279 25.21 -12.70 -2.82
N GLY A 280 25.09 -13.25 -4.03
CA GLY A 280 25.89 -14.39 -4.45
C GLY A 280 27.38 -14.11 -4.29
N ASN A 281 27.99 -14.78 -3.32
CA ASN A 281 29.20 -15.56 -3.52
C ASN A 281 29.40 -16.43 -2.28
N SER A 282 29.25 -17.74 -2.49
CA SER A 282 29.74 -18.75 -1.57
C SER A 282 31.22 -18.51 -1.28
N LEU A 283 31.53 -18.13 -0.05
CA LEU A 283 32.72 -18.48 0.72
C LEU A 283 32.81 -17.49 1.89
N ASN A 284 32.50 -17.96 3.09
CA ASN A 284 33.38 -17.78 4.24
C ASN A 284 32.89 -18.65 5.40
N SER A 285 33.73 -19.62 5.74
CA SER A 285 33.82 -20.21 7.06
C SER A 285 33.89 -19.10 8.10
N PHE A 286 32.95 -19.08 9.04
CA PHE A 286 33.06 -18.28 10.26
C PHE A 286 34.35 -18.72 10.99
N GLN A 287 35.42 -17.91 10.94
CA GLN A 287 36.48 -18.01 11.93
C GLN A 287 36.05 -17.21 13.17
N GLU A 288 36.21 -17.87 14.31
CA GLU A 288 35.90 -17.37 15.65
C GLU A 288 36.79 -16.19 16.01
N GLU A 289 36.18 -15.04 16.33
CA GLU A 289 36.80 -14.07 17.25
C GLU A 289 36.08 -14.18 18.59
N SER A 290 36.68 -14.92 19.51
CA SER A 290 36.32 -14.91 20.92
C SER A 290 36.76 -13.58 21.53
N LEU A 291 35.85 -12.60 21.62
CA LEU A 291 36.09 -11.37 22.36
C LEU A 291 35.54 -11.46 23.79
N ALA A 292 36.50 -11.73 24.67
CA ALA A 292 36.68 -11.19 26.03
C ALA A 292 35.66 -11.53 27.13
N THR A 293 35.83 -12.71 27.72
CA THR A 293 35.42 -13.01 29.11
C THR A 293 36.33 -12.37 30.17
N GLU A 294 37.46 -11.77 29.79
CA GLU A 294 38.49 -11.29 30.74
C GLU A 294 38.13 -9.97 31.46
N ASN A 295 37.15 -9.18 30.98
CA ASN A 295 36.81 -7.88 31.59
C ASN A 295 35.70 -7.94 32.66
N ALA A 296 34.98 -9.05 32.79
CA ALA A 296 33.85 -9.13 33.73
C ALA A 296 34.30 -9.21 35.20
N GLU A 297 35.41 -9.89 35.50
CA GLU A 297 35.94 -9.98 36.86
C GLU A 297 36.62 -8.69 37.32
N VAL A 298 37.29 -7.99 36.40
CA VAL A 298 37.94 -6.69 36.65
C VAL A 298 36.90 -5.61 36.96
N ILE A 299 35.76 -5.59 36.25
CA ILE A 299 34.68 -4.63 36.51
C ILE A 299 33.92 -4.96 37.80
N ARG A 300 33.74 -6.26 38.11
CA ARG A 300 33.11 -6.71 39.37
C ARG A 300 33.92 -6.31 40.60
N SER A 301 35.26 -6.37 40.53
CA SER A 301 36.13 -5.97 41.63
C SER A 301 36.21 -4.45 41.83
N MET A 302 36.04 -3.66 40.77
CA MET A 302 36.13 -2.20 40.84
C MET A 302 34.83 -1.50 41.35
N TRP A 303 33.64 -2.06 41.11
CA TRP A 303 32.38 -1.33 41.33
C TRP A 303 31.36 -2.01 42.25
N GLY A 304 31.61 -3.23 42.73
CA GLY A 304 30.73 -3.92 43.70
C GLY A 304 29.29 -4.20 43.23
N VAL A 305 28.98 -3.97 41.95
CA VAL A 305 27.63 -4.17 41.40
C VAL A 305 27.47 -5.58 40.84
N THR A 306 26.36 -6.23 41.16
CA THR A 306 25.99 -7.52 40.58
C THR A 306 25.18 -7.28 39.30
N LEU A 307 25.82 -7.36 38.13
CA LEU A 307 25.13 -7.26 36.84
C LEU A 307 24.28 -8.52 36.63
N ARG A 308 22.95 -8.38 36.57
CA ARG A 308 22.08 -9.44 36.07
C ARG A 308 22.25 -9.50 34.55
N LYS A 309 22.90 -10.55 34.05
CA LYS A 309 22.84 -10.90 32.62
C LYS A 309 21.39 -11.24 32.29
N THR A 310 20.76 -10.46 31.43
CA THR A 310 19.65 -10.98 30.61
C THR A 310 20.21 -12.19 29.86
N PRO A 311 19.58 -13.38 29.91
CA PRO A 311 20.08 -14.53 29.18
C PRO A 311 19.99 -14.22 27.68
N ARG A 312 21.13 -13.88 27.07
CA ARG A 312 21.23 -13.86 25.60
C ARG A 312 20.87 -15.26 25.11
N ASN A 313 20.00 -15.32 24.11
CA ASN A 313 19.68 -16.57 23.44
C ASN A 313 20.98 -17.19 22.88
N LYS A 314 20.99 -18.52 22.74
CA LYS A 314 22.11 -19.17 22.05
C LYS A 314 22.07 -18.74 20.58
N LYS A 315 23.23 -18.39 20.03
CA LYS A 315 23.40 -17.98 18.63
C LYS A 315 22.72 -19.00 17.70
N GLY A 316 21.69 -18.56 16.97
CA GLY A 316 20.88 -19.42 16.08
C GLY A 316 19.55 -19.91 16.66
N GLU A 317 19.15 -19.48 17.86
CA GLU A 317 17.83 -19.71 18.47
C GLU A 317 16.98 -18.42 18.57
N GLU A 318 17.34 -17.39 17.79
CA GLU A 318 16.70 -16.07 17.80
C GLU A 318 15.73 -15.94 16.62
N PHE A 319 14.52 -15.47 16.91
CA PHE A 319 13.62 -14.90 15.92
C PHE A 319 13.84 -13.40 15.87
N ILE A 320 13.81 -12.82 14.68
CA ILE A 320 13.76 -11.37 14.53
C ILE A 320 12.32 -11.01 14.22
N PHE A 321 11.76 -10.02 14.91
CA PHE A 321 10.48 -9.44 14.52
C PHE A 321 10.69 -8.02 14.01
N LEU A 322 9.88 -7.60 13.04
CA LEU A 322 9.87 -6.26 12.46
C LEU A 322 8.44 -5.73 12.45
N CYS A 323 8.24 -4.60 13.12
CA CYS A 323 6.99 -3.87 13.14
C CYS A 323 6.86 -3.01 11.89
N GLN A 324 5.93 -3.36 10.99
CA GLN A 324 5.74 -2.63 9.73
C GLN A 324 5.32 -1.17 9.96
N LYS A 325 4.56 -0.90 11.03
CA LYS A 325 4.02 0.43 11.34
C LYS A 325 5.04 1.40 11.91
N THR A 326 5.91 0.92 12.81
CA THR A 326 6.83 1.78 13.56
C THR A 326 8.29 1.61 13.13
N GLY A 327 8.59 0.65 12.25
CA GLY A 327 9.97 0.29 11.88
C GLY A 327 10.80 -0.31 13.01
N VAL A 328 10.19 -0.54 14.19
CA VAL A 328 10.85 -1.14 15.35
C VAL A 328 11.08 -2.63 15.10
N PHE A 329 12.29 -3.12 15.35
CA PHE A 329 12.62 -4.54 15.26
C PHE A 329 13.50 -4.99 16.42
N GLY A 330 13.43 -6.27 16.74
CA GLY A 330 14.08 -6.81 17.93
C GLY A 330 14.22 -8.33 17.87
N GLU A 331 14.75 -8.90 18.95
CA GLU A 331 15.00 -10.33 19.07
C GLU A 331 13.98 -10.99 20.00
N LEU A 332 13.52 -12.17 19.58
CA LEU A 332 12.66 -13.04 20.37
C LEU A 332 13.30 -14.40 20.54
N SER A 333 13.08 -15.01 21.69
CA SER A 333 13.51 -16.38 21.92
C SER A 333 12.61 -17.34 21.15
N ARG A 334 13.22 -18.19 20.30
CA ARG A 334 12.52 -19.30 19.63
C ARG A 334 11.78 -20.20 20.60
N LYS A 335 12.37 -20.42 21.78
CA LYS A 335 11.74 -21.21 22.84
C LYS A 335 10.43 -20.56 23.31
N THR A 336 10.45 -19.27 23.60
CA THR A 336 9.24 -18.52 23.97
C THR A 336 8.18 -18.57 22.86
N CYS A 337 8.58 -18.41 21.60
CA CYS A 337 7.65 -18.49 20.46
C CYS A 337 6.99 -19.87 20.29
N LEU A 338 7.71 -20.96 20.61
CA LEU A 338 7.17 -22.33 20.64
C LEU A 338 6.23 -22.53 21.85
N GLU A 339 6.62 -22.07 23.03
CA GLU A 339 5.84 -22.21 24.28
C GLU A 339 4.47 -21.52 24.20
N VAL A 340 4.40 -20.37 23.51
CA VAL A 340 3.16 -19.60 23.30
C VAL A 340 2.41 -19.98 22.01
N ALA A 341 2.84 -21.05 21.33
CA ALA A 341 2.24 -21.58 20.11
C ALA A 341 2.03 -20.50 19.02
N ILE A 342 3.05 -19.66 18.80
CA ILE A 342 3.13 -18.80 17.60
C ILE A 342 3.75 -19.57 16.44
N ILE A 343 4.75 -20.40 16.73
CA ILE A 343 5.37 -21.29 15.76
C ILE A 343 5.09 -22.74 16.12
N THR A 344 4.89 -23.58 15.12
CA THR A 344 4.77 -25.03 15.28
C THR A 344 5.95 -25.70 14.61
N GLU A 345 6.66 -26.55 15.34
CA GLU A 345 7.77 -27.33 14.82
C GLU A 345 7.23 -28.61 14.16
N VAL A 346 7.51 -28.77 12.87
CA VAL A 346 7.19 -29.95 12.06
C VAL A 346 8.48 -30.58 11.60
N LYS A 347 8.61 -31.89 11.81
CA LYS A 347 9.78 -32.65 11.37
C LYS A 347 9.62 -32.99 9.89
N ASP A 348 10.66 -32.75 9.10
CA ASP A 348 10.68 -33.21 7.72
C ASP A 348 10.93 -34.73 7.62
N GLU A 349 10.94 -35.24 6.39
CA GLU A 349 11.15 -36.67 6.08
C GLU A 349 12.51 -37.20 6.58
N ASN A 350 13.48 -36.31 6.83
CA ASN A 350 14.80 -36.63 7.38
C ASN A 350 14.87 -36.46 8.91
N GLY A 351 13.77 -36.07 9.56
CA GLY A 351 13.71 -35.84 10.99
C GLY A 351 14.25 -34.48 11.44
N GLU A 352 14.60 -33.58 10.51
CA GLU A 352 15.03 -32.23 10.85
C GLU A 352 13.83 -31.35 11.20
N ALA A 353 13.97 -30.58 12.28
CA ALA A 353 12.96 -29.64 12.72
C ALA A 353 12.83 -28.44 11.77
N LYS A 354 11.67 -28.34 11.10
CA LYS A 354 11.23 -27.15 10.37
C LYS A 354 10.16 -26.43 11.17
N VAL A 355 10.12 -25.11 11.08
CA VAL A 355 8.90 -24.40 11.49
C VAL A 355 7.95 -24.49 10.30
N CYS A 356 6.69 -24.84 10.52
CA CYS A 356 5.68 -24.66 9.49
C CYS A 356 5.57 -23.16 9.20
N GLU A 357 6.31 -22.69 8.19
CA GLU A 357 5.89 -21.55 7.40
C GLU A 357 4.43 -21.81 7.06
N SER A 358 3.52 -20.88 7.38
CA SER A 358 2.26 -20.85 6.62
C SER A 358 2.72 -20.76 5.17
N GLN A 359 2.53 -21.81 4.37
CA GLN A 359 3.09 -21.95 3.03
C GLN A 359 2.94 -20.62 2.26
N LEU A 360 3.97 -19.78 2.28
CA LEU A 360 4.00 -18.58 1.48
C LEU A 360 4.46 -19.06 0.12
N GLU A 361 3.63 -18.85 -0.88
CA GLU A 361 4.04 -19.10 -2.26
C GLU A 361 5.31 -18.27 -2.56
N PHE A 362 6.14 -18.74 -3.49
CA PHE A 362 7.42 -18.10 -3.82
C PHE A 362 7.28 -16.58 -4.06
N ASP A 363 6.17 -16.16 -4.68
CA ASP A 363 5.85 -14.77 -4.97
C ASP A 363 5.50 -13.97 -3.70
N GLU A 364 4.82 -14.58 -2.72
CA GLU A 364 4.54 -13.93 -1.43
C GLU A 364 5.81 -13.74 -0.63
N ARG A 365 6.72 -14.73 -0.69
CA ARG A 365 8.04 -14.62 -0.09
C ARG A 365 8.85 -13.51 -0.76
N ALA A 366 8.84 -13.41 -2.09
CA ALA A 366 9.54 -12.36 -2.83
C ALA A 366 9.03 -10.95 -2.45
N SER A 367 7.71 -10.76 -2.39
CA SER A 367 7.11 -9.48 -1.98
C SER A 367 7.46 -9.11 -0.54
N LEU A 368 7.45 -10.07 0.38
CA LEU A 368 7.87 -9.84 1.77
C LEU A 368 9.36 -9.48 1.86
N LEU A 369 10.22 -10.10 1.05
CA LEU A 369 11.64 -9.76 1.00
C LEU A 369 11.86 -8.33 0.51
N GLU A 370 11.09 -7.84 -0.47
CA GLU A 370 11.14 -6.45 -0.92
C GLU A 370 10.66 -5.47 0.18
N GLN A 371 9.59 -5.81 0.89
CA GLN A 371 9.11 -5.01 2.03
C GLN A 371 10.14 -4.94 3.15
N ILE A 372 10.75 -6.07 3.52
CA ILE A 372 11.84 -6.12 4.50
C ILE A 372 13.01 -5.25 4.05
N ARG A 373 13.37 -5.30 2.75
CA ARG A 373 14.45 -4.46 2.21
C ARG A 373 14.15 -2.98 2.34
N SER A 374 12.95 -2.55 1.94
CA SER A 374 12.53 -1.15 2.06
C SER A 374 12.50 -0.67 3.52
N LEU A 375 11.86 -1.45 4.42
CA LEU A 375 11.71 -1.07 5.83
C LEU A 375 13.04 -1.00 6.60
N LEU A 376 14.01 -1.81 6.21
CA LEU A 376 15.33 -1.87 6.85
C LEU A 376 16.40 -1.05 6.10
N ASP A 377 16.01 -0.27 5.09
CA ASP A 377 16.90 0.48 4.20
C ASP A 377 18.05 -0.40 3.66
N LEU A 378 17.70 -1.61 3.26
CA LEU A 378 18.57 -2.55 2.56
C LEU A 378 18.39 -2.24 1.08
N GLY A 379 19.35 -1.54 0.47
CA GLY A 379 19.26 -1.06 -0.91
C GLY A 379 18.73 -2.09 -1.91
N VAL A 380 17.97 -1.61 -2.90
CA VAL A 380 17.52 -2.39 -4.05
C VAL A 380 18.71 -2.58 -5.00
N LEU A 381 18.92 -3.80 -5.48
CA LEU A 381 19.84 -4.05 -6.59
C LEU A 381 19.21 -3.48 -7.86
N GLU A 382 19.82 -2.45 -8.44
CA GLU A 382 19.78 -2.27 -9.89
C GLU A 382 20.37 -3.56 -10.50
N GLN A 383 19.56 -4.28 -11.29
CA GLN A 383 19.98 -5.50 -11.98
C GLN A 383 20.99 -5.20 -13.10
#